data_AF-A0A9E6ASJ2-F1
#
_entry.id   AF-A0A9E6ASJ2-F1
#
_cell.length_a   1.000
_cell.length_b   1.000
_cell.length_c   1.000
_cell.angle_alpha   90.00
_cell.angle_beta   90.00
_cell.angle_gamma   90.00
#
_symmetry.space_group_name_H-M   'P 1'
#
loop_
_entity.id
_entity.type
_entity.pdbx_description
1 polymer ?
#
loop_
_entity_poly.entity_id
_entity_poly.type
_entity_poly.pdbx_seq_one_letter_code
_entity_poly.pdbx_strand_id
1 'polypeptide(L)'
;LCEIGGTVGDIEGLPFFEAIRQLGHELPRGQAIFIHLTLLPYIPTAGELKTKPTQHSVKELRSIGIQPDILLCRSDRPIPVNELRKIALFCNVREDSVIQALDVASIYDVPLSYHAEGLDDAVLRAFGIDDAPEPDLSRWLKISEIVSNPDGDVKVTIVGKYVELEDAYKSLKEALMHGGISNRVKVNITWINSEDVNADNVDELLRQTHAILVPGGFGKRGSEGKIQAVRYARENKVPFFGICLGMQMAVVEAARNLAGLENAGSTEFGETEHPVIGLMTEWVKDNVKVERKDDADLGGTLRLGAYDCVFDKNSKIASIYGQPNISERHRHRYEVNINYKDQLEKTGLHFAGLSPDGVLPETIEYPDHPWFIGVQYHPELKSQIFKPHPLFVSFIAAAAEQSRLV
;
A
#
# COMPACT_ATOMS: atom_id res chain seq x y z
N LEU A 1 13.89 -11.62 -12.07
CA LEU A 1 13.13 -12.51 -11.18
C LEU A 1 11.69 -12.54 -11.66
N CYS A 2 11.13 -13.73 -11.89
CA CYS A 2 9.75 -13.93 -12.32
C CYS A 2 9.08 -14.82 -11.27
N GLU A 3 8.08 -14.30 -10.57
CA GLU A 3 7.25 -15.07 -9.65
C GLU A 3 6.08 -15.65 -10.44
N ILE A 4 5.86 -16.96 -10.32
CA ILE A 4 4.72 -17.64 -10.92
C ILE A 4 3.67 -17.83 -9.84
N GLY A 5 2.56 -17.09 -9.96
CA GLY A 5 1.43 -17.22 -9.05
C GLY A 5 0.72 -18.58 -9.18
N GLY A 6 0.02 -18.97 -8.12
CA GLY A 6 -0.67 -20.26 -8.01
C GLY A 6 0.18 -21.35 -7.37
N THR A 7 -0.32 -22.59 -7.35
CA THR A 7 0.37 -23.74 -6.77
C THR A 7 0.76 -24.75 -7.84
N VAL A 8 1.96 -25.32 -7.74
CA VAL A 8 2.37 -26.43 -8.63
C VAL A 8 1.42 -27.61 -8.45
N GLY A 9 0.84 -28.08 -9.55
CA GLY A 9 -0.21 -29.10 -9.58
C GLY A 9 -1.59 -28.55 -9.96
N ASP A 10 -1.79 -27.22 -9.87
CA ASP A 10 -3.03 -26.58 -10.31
C ASP A 10 -3.06 -26.43 -11.84
N ILE A 11 -4.23 -26.68 -12.43
CA ILE A 11 -4.45 -26.63 -13.89
C ILE A 11 -4.18 -25.23 -14.45
N GLU A 12 -4.52 -24.19 -13.68
CA GLU A 12 -4.36 -22.78 -14.08
C GLU A 12 -2.88 -22.40 -14.32
N GLY A 13 -1.96 -23.07 -13.63
CA GLY A 13 -0.52 -22.79 -13.71
C GLY A 13 0.21 -23.47 -14.89
N LEU A 14 -0.39 -24.49 -15.52
CA LEU A 14 0.28 -25.32 -16.51
C LEU A 14 0.89 -24.54 -17.69
N PRO A 15 0.22 -23.55 -18.30
CA PRO A 15 0.82 -22.76 -19.37
C PRO A 15 2.05 -21.96 -18.92
N PHE A 16 2.03 -21.44 -17.68
CA PHE A 16 3.16 -20.70 -17.12
C PHE A 16 4.35 -21.61 -16.84
N PHE A 17 4.11 -22.80 -16.28
CA PHE A 17 5.16 -23.78 -16.04
C PHE A 17 5.79 -24.27 -17.34
N GLU A 18 5.00 -24.53 -18.38
CA GLU A 18 5.54 -24.89 -19.70
C GLU A 18 6.38 -23.75 -20.30
N ALA A 19 5.96 -22.50 -20.15
CA ALA A 19 6.71 -21.35 -20.64
C ALA A 19 8.09 -21.22 -19.96
N ILE A 20 8.16 -21.32 -18.62
CA ILE A 20 9.45 -21.24 -17.91
C ILE A 20 10.32 -22.48 -18.16
N ARG A 21 9.72 -23.65 -18.38
CA ARG A 21 10.43 -24.87 -18.76
C ARG A 21 11.09 -24.73 -20.13
N GLN A 22 10.38 -24.17 -21.11
CA GLN A 22 10.96 -23.86 -22.43
C GLN A 22 12.08 -22.83 -22.32
N LEU A 23 11.88 -21.76 -21.54
CA LEU A 23 12.92 -20.76 -21.29
C LEU A 23 14.20 -21.39 -20.73
N GLY A 24 14.07 -22.27 -19.73
CA GLY A 24 15.21 -23.01 -19.17
C GLY A 24 15.88 -23.98 -20.14
N HIS A 25 15.17 -24.43 -21.19
CA HIS A 25 15.71 -25.29 -22.24
C HIS A 25 16.42 -24.50 -23.35
N GLU A 26 15.89 -23.34 -23.73
CA GLU A 26 16.43 -22.49 -24.78
C GLU A 26 17.69 -21.73 -24.34
N LEU A 27 17.75 -21.33 -23.06
CA LEU A 27 18.88 -20.61 -22.52
C LEU A 27 20.05 -21.55 -22.19
N PRO A 28 21.30 -21.07 -22.29
CA PRO A 28 22.46 -21.83 -21.81
C PRO A 28 22.33 -22.18 -20.33
N ARG A 29 22.97 -23.28 -19.93
CA ARG A 29 23.03 -23.69 -18.52
C ARG A 29 23.57 -22.55 -17.65
N GLY A 30 22.92 -22.29 -16.51
CA GLY A 30 23.29 -21.20 -15.61
C GLY A 30 22.84 -19.82 -16.10
N GLN A 31 21.90 -19.73 -17.05
CA GLN A 31 21.25 -18.46 -17.44
C GLN A 31 19.77 -18.39 -17.00
N ALA A 32 19.21 -19.51 -16.53
CA ALA A 32 17.94 -19.58 -15.84
C ALA A 32 18.10 -20.55 -14.65
N ILE A 33 17.55 -20.17 -13.51
CA ILE A 33 17.50 -21.01 -12.31
C ILE A 33 16.07 -21.07 -11.79
N PHE A 34 15.69 -22.19 -11.18
CA PHE A 34 14.38 -22.42 -10.62
C PHE A 34 14.45 -22.48 -9.09
N ILE A 35 13.77 -21.55 -8.44
CA ILE A 35 13.60 -21.52 -7.00
C ILE A 35 12.19 -22.01 -6.68
N HIS A 36 12.07 -23.11 -5.91
CA HIS A 36 10.78 -23.68 -5.56
C HIS A 36 10.45 -23.48 -4.08
N LEU A 37 9.36 -22.77 -3.81
CA LEU A 37 8.86 -22.52 -2.46
C LEU A 37 7.97 -23.68 -2.01
N THR A 38 8.26 -24.25 -0.83
CA THR A 38 7.50 -25.36 -0.26
C THR A 38 7.17 -25.09 1.21
N LEU A 39 6.19 -25.81 1.76
CA LEU A 39 5.77 -25.71 3.15
C LEU A 39 6.13 -26.99 3.91
N LEU A 40 6.78 -26.84 5.07
CA LEU A 40 7.04 -27.93 6.02
C LEU A 40 6.07 -27.80 7.20
N PRO A 41 4.93 -28.50 7.19
CA PRO A 41 3.98 -28.43 8.28
C PRO A 41 4.52 -29.15 9.52
N TYR A 42 4.31 -28.53 10.67
CA TYR A 42 4.50 -29.16 11.97
C TYR A 42 3.22 -29.88 12.40
N ILE A 43 3.35 -31.11 12.92
CA ILE A 43 2.21 -31.89 13.43
C ILE A 43 2.30 -31.93 14.96
N PRO A 44 1.49 -31.13 15.70
CA PRO A 44 1.61 -31.01 17.16
C PRO A 44 1.47 -32.33 17.91
N THR A 45 0.58 -33.22 17.44
CA THR A 45 0.35 -34.53 18.05
C THR A 45 1.52 -35.50 17.89
N ALA A 46 2.34 -35.32 16.86
CA ALA A 46 3.52 -36.15 16.59
C ALA A 46 4.83 -35.48 17.03
N GLY A 47 4.81 -34.18 17.30
CA GLY A 47 5.99 -33.44 17.73
C GLY A 47 7.05 -33.23 16.64
N GLU A 48 6.70 -33.36 15.35
CA GLU A 48 7.68 -33.33 14.26
C GLU A 48 7.22 -32.54 13.03
N LEU A 49 8.21 -32.01 12.30
CA LEU A 49 8.06 -31.43 10.97
C LEU A 49 7.94 -32.54 9.93
N LYS A 50 7.00 -32.40 9.00
CA LYS A 50 6.81 -33.38 7.91
C LYS A 50 7.44 -32.87 6.63
N THR A 51 8.43 -33.61 6.13
CA THR A 51 9.11 -33.31 4.86
C THR A 51 8.42 -33.89 3.62
N LYS A 52 7.37 -34.70 3.79
CA LYS A 52 6.66 -35.35 2.67
C LYS A 52 5.93 -34.39 1.73
N PRO A 53 5.27 -33.31 2.21
CA PRO A 53 4.67 -32.32 1.32
C PRO A 53 5.70 -31.70 0.36
N THR A 54 6.87 -31.29 0.85
CA THR A 54 8.00 -30.82 0.01
C THR A 54 8.41 -31.86 -1.03
N GLN A 55 8.61 -33.11 -0.62
CA GLN A 55 9.01 -34.19 -1.54
C GLN A 55 7.99 -34.43 -2.66
N HIS A 56 6.70 -34.41 -2.32
CA HIS A 56 5.62 -34.59 -3.30
C HIS A 56 5.50 -33.37 -4.22
N SER A 57 5.64 -32.16 -3.68
CA SER A 57 5.61 -30.92 -4.46
C SER A 57 6.76 -30.86 -5.47
N VAL A 58 7.98 -31.24 -5.07
CA VAL A 58 9.12 -31.34 -6.00
C VAL A 58 8.91 -32.44 -7.04
N LYS A 59 8.33 -33.59 -6.65
CA LYS A 59 7.98 -34.65 -7.60
C LYS A 59 7.01 -34.13 -8.67
N GLU A 60 6.02 -33.33 -8.28
CA GLU A 60 5.05 -32.73 -9.21
C GLU A 60 5.72 -31.72 -10.15
N LEU A 61 6.58 -30.84 -9.63
CA LEU A 61 7.35 -29.90 -10.44
C LEU A 61 8.25 -30.63 -11.47
N ARG A 62 8.85 -31.75 -11.05
CA ARG A 62 9.68 -32.58 -11.92
C ARG A 62 8.87 -33.38 -12.94
N SER A 63 7.61 -33.73 -12.64
CA SER A 63 6.73 -34.46 -13.57
C SER A 63 6.48 -33.67 -14.85
N ILE A 64 6.47 -32.33 -14.73
CA ILE A 64 6.36 -31.38 -15.84
C ILE A 64 7.72 -30.91 -16.39
N GLY A 65 8.82 -31.58 -16.01
CA GLY A 65 10.13 -31.36 -16.61
C GLY A 65 10.95 -30.19 -16.02
N ILE A 66 10.56 -29.65 -14.86
CA ILE A 66 11.30 -28.59 -14.17
C ILE A 66 12.05 -29.19 -12.97
N GLN A 67 13.38 -29.06 -12.95
CA GLN A 67 14.20 -29.42 -11.80
C GLN A 67 14.51 -28.13 -11.02
N PRO A 68 14.11 -28.03 -9.73
CA PRO A 68 14.50 -26.89 -8.92
C PRO A 68 16.01 -26.92 -8.65
N ASP A 69 16.64 -25.75 -8.73
CA ASP A 69 18.03 -25.51 -8.32
C ASP A 69 18.10 -25.21 -6.83
N ILE A 70 17.07 -24.54 -6.28
CA ILE A 70 16.98 -24.11 -4.89
C ILE A 70 15.60 -24.44 -4.34
N LEU A 71 15.54 -24.94 -3.11
CA LEU A 71 14.30 -25.14 -2.36
C LEU A 71 14.23 -24.13 -1.23
N LEU A 72 13.17 -23.32 -1.19
CA LEU A 72 12.83 -22.53 0.00
C LEU A 72 11.82 -23.33 0.82
N CYS A 73 12.22 -23.74 2.01
CA CYS A 73 11.45 -24.55 2.93
C CYS A 73 10.81 -23.67 4.00
N ARG A 74 9.57 -23.23 3.77
CA ARG A 74 8.81 -22.42 4.73
C ARG A 74 8.48 -23.24 5.97
N SER A 75 8.78 -22.69 7.14
CA SER A 75 8.47 -23.32 8.43
C SER A 75 8.27 -22.25 9.51
N ASP A 76 7.45 -22.58 10.50
CA ASP A 76 7.18 -21.75 11.67
C ASP A 76 8.24 -21.91 12.77
N ARG A 77 9.23 -22.79 12.57
CA ARG A 77 10.24 -23.17 13.56
C ARG A 77 11.52 -23.70 12.90
N PRO A 78 12.66 -23.71 13.63
CA PRO A 78 13.91 -24.23 13.11
C PRO A 78 13.79 -25.66 12.54
N ILE A 79 14.28 -25.87 11.32
CA ILE A 79 14.26 -27.17 10.64
C ILE A 79 15.50 -27.96 11.07
N PRO A 80 15.36 -29.18 11.63
CA PRO A 80 16.51 -30.00 11.99
C PRO A 80 17.40 -30.29 10.77
N VAL A 81 18.72 -30.21 10.94
CA VAL A 81 19.72 -30.45 9.87
C VAL A 81 19.50 -31.80 9.18
N ASN A 82 19.09 -32.83 9.93
CA ASN A 82 18.79 -34.14 9.35
C ASN A 82 17.58 -34.12 8.39
N GLU A 83 16.57 -33.28 8.65
CA GLU A 83 15.43 -33.13 7.74
C GLU A 83 15.82 -32.31 6.50
N LEU A 84 16.70 -31.31 6.62
CA LEU A 84 17.26 -30.58 5.46
C LEU A 84 18.05 -31.51 4.54
N ARG A 85 18.97 -32.33 5.10
CA ARG A 85 19.73 -33.36 4.37
C ARG A 85 18.83 -34.37 3.65
N LYS A 86 17.77 -34.78 4.34
CA LYS A 86 16.77 -35.70 3.81
C LYS A 86 15.98 -35.08 2.66
N ILE A 87 15.59 -33.81 2.77
CA ILE A 87 14.97 -33.06 1.67
C ILE A 87 15.92 -32.98 0.48
N ALA A 88 17.17 -32.56 0.69
CA ALA A 88 18.19 -32.47 -0.35
C ALA A 88 18.33 -33.80 -1.12
N LEU A 89 18.53 -34.90 -0.38
CA LEU A 89 18.66 -36.25 -0.93
C LEU A 89 17.41 -36.68 -1.73
N PHE A 90 16.21 -36.56 -1.16
CA PHE A 90 14.99 -37.04 -1.82
C PHE A 90 14.53 -36.16 -2.98
N CYS A 91 14.86 -34.86 -2.95
CA CYS A 91 14.49 -33.91 -3.99
C CYS A 91 15.56 -33.77 -5.09
N ASN A 92 16.71 -34.42 -4.92
CA ASN A 92 17.87 -34.32 -5.82
C ASN A 92 18.34 -32.86 -5.99
N VAL A 93 18.47 -32.16 -4.86
CA VAL A 93 18.99 -30.79 -4.75
C VAL A 93 20.18 -30.82 -3.80
N ARG A 94 21.15 -29.92 -3.99
CA ARG A 94 22.32 -29.85 -3.10
C ARG A 94 21.91 -29.44 -1.68
N GLU A 95 22.62 -29.91 -0.67
CA GLU A 95 22.33 -29.57 0.74
C GLU A 95 22.42 -28.06 0.98
N ASP A 96 23.41 -27.40 0.37
CA ASP A 96 23.62 -25.95 0.39
C ASP A 96 22.64 -25.14 -0.49
N SER A 97 21.64 -25.81 -1.07
CA SER A 97 20.54 -25.20 -1.84
C SER A 97 19.16 -25.51 -1.25
N VAL A 98 19.10 -26.14 -0.06
CA VAL A 98 17.87 -26.30 0.71
C VAL A 98 17.83 -25.22 1.80
N ILE A 99 17.19 -24.10 1.46
CA ILE A 99 17.16 -22.90 2.27
C ILE A 99 15.98 -22.95 3.23
N GLN A 100 16.27 -22.80 4.51
CA GLN A 100 15.24 -22.66 5.53
C GLN A 100 14.64 -21.26 5.46
N ALA A 101 13.32 -21.19 5.32
CA ALA A 101 12.58 -19.95 5.13
C ALA A 101 11.64 -19.72 6.33
N LEU A 102 12.21 -19.37 7.49
CA LEU A 102 11.46 -19.22 8.73
C LEU A 102 10.45 -18.07 8.69
N ASP A 103 9.39 -18.20 9.48
CA ASP A 103 8.57 -17.07 9.87
C ASP A 103 9.41 -16.07 10.66
N VAL A 104 9.28 -14.79 10.29
CA VAL A 104 9.99 -13.68 10.90
C VAL A 104 8.99 -12.70 11.48
N ALA A 105 9.41 -11.95 12.51
CA ALA A 105 8.55 -10.99 13.20
C ALA A 105 8.13 -9.82 12.29
N SER A 106 9.02 -9.42 11.37
CA SER A 106 8.77 -8.39 10.38
C SER A 106 9.18 -8.85 8.98
N ILE A 107 8.43 -8.46 7.95
CA ILE A 107 8.79 -8.74 6.55
C ILE A 107 10.16 -8.13 6.19
N TYR A 108 10.59 -7.09 6.91
CA TYR A 108 11.89 -6.44 6.68
C TYR A 108 13.07 -7.25 7.22
N ASP A 109 12.81 -8.29 8.01
CA ASP A 109 13.84 -9.23 8.50
C ASP A 109 14.07 -10.39 7.52
N VAL A 110 13.18 -10.59 6.53
CA VAL A 110 13.29 -11.67 5.53
C VAL A 110 14.64 -11.65 4.81
N PRO A 111 15.15 -10.50 4.30
CA PRO A 111 16.45 -10.47 3.63
C PRO A 111 17.61 -10.89 4.53
N LEU A 112 17.60 -10.49 5.81
CA LEU A 112 18.63 -10.86 6.78
C LEU A 112 18.56 -12.34 7.12
N SER A 113 17.35 -12.85 7.35
CA SER A 113 17.08 -14.26 7.66
C SER A 113 17.52 -15.16 6.50
N TYR A 114 17.17 -14.83 5.27
CA TYR A 114 17.51 -15.67 4.11
C TYR A 114 18.99 -15.58 3.72
N HIS A 115 19.63 -14.42 3.92
CA HIS A 115 21.08 -14.31 3.78
C HIS A 115 21.81 -15.17 4.81
N ALA A 116 21.36 -15.17 6.07
CA ALA A 116 21.96 -16.01 7.12
C ALA A 116 21.86 -17.52 6.81
N GLU A 117 20.84 -17.94 6.05
CA GLU A 117 20.64 -19.31 5.59
C GLU A 117 21.32 -19.60 4.23
N GLY A 118 22.02 -18.62 3.63
CA GLY A 118 22.82 -18.78 2.41
C GLY A 118 22.03 -18.78 1.10
N LEU A 119 20.86 -18.11 1.05
CA LEU A 119 20.04 -18.04 -0.17
C LEU A 119 20.77 -17.39 -1.34
N ASP A 120 21.37 -16.24 -1.10
CA ASP A 120 22.11 -15.46 -2.09
C ASP A 120 23.33 -16.23 -2.60
N ASP A 121 24.07 -16.89 -1.72
CA ASP A 121 25.16 -17.78 -2.12
C ASP A 121 24.67 -18.94 -3.01
N ALA A 122 23.52 -19.54 -2.67
CA ALA A 122 22.93 -20.61 -3.47
C ALA A 122 22.50 -20.11 -4.86
N VAL A 123 21.97 -18.88 -4.94
CA VAL A 123 21.62 -18.22 -6.21
C VAL A 123 22.86 -17.94 -7.05
N LEU A 124 23.91 -17.35 -6.46
CA LEU A 124 25.16 -17.04 -7.15
C LEU A 124 25.81 -18.31 -7.71
N ARG A 125 25.90 -19.37 -6.90
CA ARG A 125 26.40 -20.69 -7.34
C ARG A 125 25.57 -21.28 -8.47
N ALA A 126 24.23 -21.17 -8.42
CA ALA A 126 23.36 -21.70 -9.47
C ALA A 126 23.56 -20.98 -10.82
N PHE A 127 23.90 -19.68 -10.78
CA PHE A 127 24.31 -18.91 -11.98
C PHE A 127 25.79 -19.09 -12.35
N GLY A 128 26.61 -19.71 -11.50
CA GLY A 128 28.06 -19.85 -11.71
C GLY A 128 28.84 -18.55 -11.53
N ILE A 129 28.36 -17.67 -10.63
CA ILE A 129 29.01 -16.41 -10.30
C ILE A 129 29.85 -16.63 -9.03
N ASP A 130 31.18 -16.62 -9.18
CA ASP A 130 32.13 -16.91 -8.09
C ASP A 130 32.87 -15.66 -7.58
N ASP A 131 32.73 -14.52 -8.26
CA ASP A 131 33.45 -13.26 -7.98
C ASP A 131 32.55 -12.14 -7.46
N ALA A 132 31.36 -12.48 -6.95
CA ALA A 132 30.45 -11.52 -6.35
C ALA A 132 31.03 -10.96 -5.03
N PRO A 133 30.92 -9.63 -4.81
CA PRO A 133 31.29 -9.05 -3.52
C PRO A 133 30.26 -9.40 -2.43
N GLU A 134 30.70 -9.39 -1.17
CA GLU A 134 29.82 -9.47 -0.01
C GLU A 134 28.72 -8.39 -0.05
N PRO A 135 27.45 -8.74 0.24
CA PRO A 135 26.36 -7.77 0.20
C PRO A 135 26.45 -6.78 1.37
N ASP A 136 26.17 -5.50 1.09
CA ASP A 136 25.99 -4.50 2.14
C ASP A 136 24.58 -4.60 2.74
N LEU A 137 24.50 -5.18 3.94
CA LEU A 137 23.26 -5.37 4.69
C LEU A 137 22.95 -4.24 5.67
N SER A 138 23.78 -3.19 5.73
CA SER A 138 23.67 -2.10 6.72
C SER A 138 22.27 -1.46 6.76
N ARG A 139 21.65 -1.30 5.59
CA ARG A 139 20.31 -0.70 5.46
C ARG A 139 19.22 -1.58 6.06
N TRP A 140 19.30 -2.90 5.85
CA TRP A 140 18.35 -3.86 6.41
C TRP A 140 18.53 -4.00 7.91
N LEU A 141 19.77 -4.07 8.40
CA LEU A 141 20.09 -4.08 9.82
C LEU A 141 19.51 -2.86 10.54
N LYS A 142 19.69 -1.67 9.96
CA LYS A 142 19.13 -0.43 10.51
C LYS A 142 17.60 -0.45 10.56
N ILE A 143 16.93 -0.97 9.53
CA ILE A 143 15.46 -1.09 9.52
C ILE A 143 15.00 -2.08 10.58
N SER A 144 15.62 -3.26 10.65
CA SER A 144 15.31 -4.30 11.64
C SER A 144 15.46 -3.76 13.07
N GLU A 145 16.52 -2.99 13.34
CA GLU A 145 16.75 -2.32 14.61
C GLU A 145 15.62 -1.33 14.94
N ILE A 146 15.25 -0.45 14.01
CA ILE A 146 14.17 0.54 14.21
C ILE A 146 12.83 -0.15 14.48
N VAL A 147 12.52 -1.20 13.73
CA VAL A 147 11.25 -1.94 13.86
C VAL A 147 11.18 -2.68 15.20
N SER A 148 12.30 -3.25 15.64
CA SER A 148 12.38 -3.98 16.91
C SER A 148 12.46 -3.05 18.12
N ASN A 149 13.08 -1.88 17.98
CA ASN A 149 13.33 -0.91 19.05
C ASN A 149 12.89 0.52 18.65
N PRO A 150 11.58 0.77 18.54
CA PRO A 150 11.06 2.09 18.25
C PRO A 150 11.21 3.04 19.46
N ASP A 151 11.41 4.34 19.20
CA ASP A 151 11.57 5.38 20.22
C ASP A 151 10.24 5.77 20.89
N GLY A 152 9.11 5.30 20.37
CA GLY A 152 7.77 5.52 20.88
C GLY A 152 6.70 4.91 19.97
N ASP A 153 5.44 5.18 20.25
CA ASP A 153 4.32 4.65 19.49
C ASP A 153 3.26 5.70 19.15
N VAL A 154 2.56 5.49 18.03
CA VAL A 154 1.49 6.38 17.55
C VAL A 154 0.27 5.56 17.17
N LYS A 155 -0.92 6.05 17.53
CA LYS A 155 -2.20 5.44 17.17
C LYS A 155 -2.76 6.14 15.94
N VAL A 156 -2.84 5.42 14.82
CA VAL A 156 -3.44 5.91 13.58
C VAL A 156 -4.76 5.18 13.37
N THR A 157 -5.86 5.92 13.36
CA THR A 157 -7.18 5.34 13.08
C THR A 157 -7.49 5.46 11.59
N ILE A 158 -7.79 4.33 10.95
CA ILE A 158 -8.24 4.27 9.56
C ILE A 158 -9.75 4.08 9.52
N VAL A 159 -10.45 5.04 8.93
CA VAL A 159 -11.91 5.01 8.79
C VAL A 159 -12.26 4.52 7.38
N GLY A 160 -12.29 3.20 7.21
CA GLY A 160 -12.43 2.51 5.94
C GLY A 160 -13.76 1.75 5.81
N LYS A 161 -14.04 1.21 4.61
CA LYS A 161 -15.23 0.36 4.39
C LYS A 161 -14.92 -1.13 4.60
N TYR A 162 -13.73 -1.57 4.18
CA TYR A 162 -13.34 -2.98 4.17
C TYR A 162 -12.39 -3.30 5.33
N VAL A 163 -12.85 -3.13 6.57
CA VAL A 163 -11.99 -3.35 7.76
C VAL A 163 -11.70 -4.81 8.05
N GLU A 164 -12.54 -5.73 7.54
CA GLU A 164 -12.39 -7.18 7.77
C GLU A 164 -11.36 -7.84 6.83
N LEU A 165 -10.96 -7.14 5.76
CA LEU A 165 -10.03 -7.65 4.75
C LEU A 165 -8.77 -6.78 4.73
N GLU A 166 -7.88 -6.97 5.70
CA GLU A 166 -6.64 -6.18 5.85
C GLU A 166 -5.82 -6.10 4.55
N ASP A 167 -5.84 -7.16 3.74
CA ASP A 167 -5.14 -7.22 2.46
C ASP A 167 -5.61 -6.17 1.44
N ALA A 168 -6.88 -5.73 1.53
CA ALA A 168 -7.41 -4.67 0.67
C ALA A 168 -6.66 -3.33 0.84
N TYR A 169 -5.96 -3.17 1.98
CA TYR A 169 -5.20 -1.98 2.33
C TYR A 169 -3.71 -2.26 2.52
N LYS A 170 -3.17 -3.35 1.93
CA LYS A 170 -1.76 -3.75 2.11
C LYS A 170 -0.78 -2.61 1.82
N SER A 171 -0.88 -1.96 0.65
CA SER A 171 0.02 -0.85 0.30
C SER A 171 -0.10 0.34 1.26
N LEU A 172 -1.30 0.62 1.75
CA LEU A 172 -1.55 1.68 2.72
C LEU A 172 -0.91 1.37 4.08
N LYS A 173 -1.08 0.14 4.56
CA LYS A 173 -0.45 -0.38 5.79
C LYS A 173 1.07 -0.25 5.70
N GLU A 174 1.66 -0.73 4.60
CA GLU A 174 3.12 -0.61 4.38
C GLU A 174 3.57 0.86 4.31
N ALA A 175 2.84 1.74 3.64
CA ALA A 175 3.19 3.15 3.56
C ALA A 175 3.17 3.85 4.94
N LEU A 176 2.23 3.50 5.82
CA LEU A 176 2.22 3.95 7.21
C LEU A 176 3.41 3.40 7.99
N MET A 177 3.73 2.11 7.83
CA MET A 177 4.90 1.50 8.47
C MET A 177 6.20 2.16 8.02
N HIS A 178 6.34 2.48 6.73
CA HIS A 178 7.48 3.24 6.20
C HIS A 178 7.59 4.63 6.85
N GLY A 179 6.46 5.32 7.07
CA GLY A 179 6.39 6.57 7.83
C GLY A 179 6.84 6.38 9.29
N GLY A 180 6.41 5.31 9.93
CA GLY A 180 6.85 4.90 11.27
C GLY A 180 8.36 4.69 11.36
N ILE A 181 8.92 3.89 10.45
CA ILE A 181 10.36 3.59 10.39
C ILE A 181 11.18 4.87 10.17
N SER A 182 10.70 5.78 9.31
CA SER A 182 11.38 7.06 9.07
C SER A 182 11.39 7.97 10.30
N ASN A 183 10.35 7.89 11.13
CA ASN A 183 10.21 8.66 12.36
C ASN A 183 10.65 7.88 13.61
N ARG A 184 11.15 6.65 13.46
CA ARG A 184 11.51 5.73 14.54
C ARG A 184 10.39 5.48 15.56
N VAL A 185 9.14 5.43 15.10
CA VAL A 185 7.96 5.14 15.95
C VAL A 185 7.21 3.92 15.46
N LYS A 186 6.59 3.20 16.39
CA LYS A 186 5.66 2.12 16.08
C LYS A 186 4.30 2.67 15.71
N VAL A 187 3.80 2.34 14.53
CA VAL A 187 2.45 2.73 14.10
C VAL A 187 1.46 1.64 14.50
N ASN A 188 0.61 1.95 15.48
CA ASN A 188 -0.50 1.12 15.91
C ASN A 188 -1.75 1.52 15.12
N ILE A 189 -2.14 0.68 14.15
CA ILE A 189 -3.29 0.94 13.28
C ILE A 189 -4.57 0.43 13.97
N THR A 190 -5.56 1.31 14.10
CA THR A 190 -6.92 0.97 14.53
C THR A 190 -7.86 1.08 13.35
N TRP A 191 -8.65 0.04 13.08
CA TRP A 191 -9.61 0.04 11.98
C TRP A 191 -11.01 0.33 12.49
N ILE A 192 -11.70 1.27 11.87
CA ILE A 192 -13.10 1.57 12.15
C ILE A 192 -13.88 1.50 10.83
N ASN A 193 -14.97 0.73 10.85
CA ASN A 193 -15.87 0.67 9.71
C ASN A 193 -16.63 1.99 9.60
N SER A 194 -16.49 2.67 8.46
CA SER A 194 -17.17 3.93 8.17
C SER A 194 -18.70 3.85 8.17
N GLU A 195 -19.31 2.67 8.12
CA GLU A 195 -20.76 2.50 8.28
C GLU A 195 -21.21 2.59 9.75
N ASP A 196 -20.30 2.34 10.70
CA ASP A 196 -20.59 2.38 12.13
C ASP A 196 -20.34 3.77 12.73
N VAL A 197 -19.77 4.71 11.95
CA VAL A 197 -19.47 6.08 12.39
C VAL A 197 -20.64 7.01 12.06
N ASN A 198 -21.12 7.74 13.06
CA ASN A 198 -22.14 8.78 12.93
C ASN A 198 -21.87 9.94 13.90
N ALA A 199 -22.70 10.98 13.85
CA ALA A 199 -22.50 12.19 14.64
C ALA A 199 -22.60 11.94 16.17
N ASP A 200 -23.33 10.89 16.60
CA ASP A 200 -23.56 10.61 18.01
C ASP A 200 -22.40 9.85 18.66
N ASN A 201 -21.59 9.13 17.87
CA ASN A 201 -20.53 8.25 18.39
C ASN A 201 -19.12 8.59 17.92
N VAL A 202 -18.95 9.48 16.93
CA VAL A 202 -17.63 9.79 16.35
C VAL A 202 -16.62 10.27 17.40
N ASP A 203 -17.06 11.08 18.36
CA ASP A 203 -16.20 11.59 19.44
C ASP A 203 -15.66 10.47 20.32
N GLU A 204 -16.48 9.48 20.66
CA GLU A 204 -16.07 8.32 21.46
C GLU A 204 -15.11 7.42 20.67
N LEU A 205 -15.45 7.12 19.42
CA LEU A 205 -14.69 6.25 18.54
C LEU A 205 -13.28 6.79 18.24
N LEU A 206 -13.14 8.11 18.09
CA LEU A 206 -11.89 8.75 17.68
C LEU A 206 -11.10 9.39 18.82
N ARG A 207 -11.62 9.42 20.06
CA ARG A 207 -11.03 10.12 21.22
C ARG A 207 -9.55 9.83 21.48
N GLN A 208 -9.11 8.60 21.27
CA GLN A 208 -7.75 8.15 21.60
C GLN A 208 -6.82 8.10 20.38
N THR A 209 -7.23 8.66 19.25
CA THR A 209 -6.41 8.62 18.03
C THR A 209 -5.41 9.77 18.01
N HIS A 210 -4.18 9.50 17.56
CA HIS A 210 -3.17 10.55 17.34
C HIS A 210 -3.22 11.09 15.92
N ALA A 211 -3.79 10.33 14.98
CA ALA A 211 -4.07 10.77 13.62
C ALA A 211 -5.21 9.97 13.00
N ILE A 212 -5.86 10.53 11.99
CA ILE A 212 -6.99 9.94 11.26
C ILE A 212 -6.63 9.86 9.78
N LEU A 213 -6.85 8.68 9.18
CA LEU A 213 -6.73 8.49 7.75
C LEU A 213 -8.04 7.98 7.17
N VAL A 214 -8.53 8.65 6.13
CA VAL A 214 -9.67 8.21 5.35
C VAL A 214 -9.17 7.75 3.98
N PRO A 215 -9.18 6.43 3.70
CA PRO A 215 -8.62 5.91 2.47
C PRO A 215 -9.62 6.06 1.30
N GLY A 216 -9.15 5.67 0.11
CA GLY A 216 -10.02 5.50 -1.04
C GLY A 216 -11.15 4.48 -0.79
N GLY A 217 -12.21 4.59 -1.57
CA GLY A 217 -13.35 3.68 -1.54
C GLY A 217 -14.21 3.85 -2.78
N PHE A 218 -15.19 2.96 -2.95
CA PHE A 218 -16.12 2.99 -4.07
C PHE A 218 -17.57 2.93 -3.57
N GLY A 219 -18.41 3.76 -4.19
CA GLY A 219 -19.84 3.81 -3.96
C GLY A 219 -20.26 4.54 -2.68
N LYS A 220 -21.58 4.74 -2.56
CA LYS A 220 -22.24 5.57 -1.53
C LYS A 220 -22.05 5.11 -0.08
N ARG A 221 -21.92 3.80 0.13
CA ARG A 221 -21.96 3.21 1.48
C ARG A 221 -20.78 3.69 2.35
N GLY A 222 -21.09 4.11 3.58
CA GLY A 222 -20.09 4.60 4.54
C GLY A 222 -19.48 5.96 4.17
N SER A 223 -20.09 6.75 3.28
CA SER A 223 -19.65 8.12 2.96
C SER A 223 -19.90 9.08 4.13
N GLU A 224 -21.09 9.03 4.74
CA GLU A 224 -21.45 9.90 5.86
C GLU A 224 -20.54 9.72 7.08
N GLY A 225 -20.20 8.47 7.45
CA GLY A 225 -19.27 8.24 8.55
C GLY A 225 -17.84 8.75 8.28
N LYS A 226 -17.40 8.73 7.00
CA LYS A 226 -16.14 9.39 6.60
C LYS A 226 -16.22 10.90 6.77
N ILE A 227 -17.34 11.52 6.37
CA ILE A 227 -17.58 12.96 6.56
C ILE A 227 -17.54 13.32 8.06
N GLN A 228 -18.14 12.50 8.92
CA GLN A 228 -18.06 12.72 10.38
C GLN A 228 -16.62 12.61 10.90
N ALA A 229 -15.85 11.63 10.44
CA ALA A 229 -14.44 11.50 10.82
C ALA A 229 -13.59 12.70 10.35
N VAL A 230 -13.85 13.23 9.15
CA VAL A 230 -13.20 14.46 8.66
C VAL A 230 -13.54 15.64 9.56
N ARG A 231 -14.83 15.83 9.86
CA ARG A 231 -15.31 16.91 10.73
C ARG A 231 -14.63 16.84 12.09
N TYR A 232 -14.61 15.66 12.71
CA TYR A 232 -13.96 15.44 14.00
C TYR A 232 -12.48 15.84 13.94
N ALA A 233 -11.76 15.41 12.90
CA ALA A 233 -10.35 15.75 12.76
C ALA A 233 -10.13 17.26 12.64
N ARG A 234 -10.91 17.94 11.79
CA ARG A 234 -10.85 19.39 11.58
C ARG A 234 -11.14 20.17 12.86
N GLU A 235 -12.21 19.81 13.57
CA GLU A 235 -12.66 20.53 14.77
C GLU A 235 -11.74 20.30 15.98
N ASN A 236 -11.19 19.09 16.12
CA ASN A 236 -10.31 18.73 17.25
C ASN A 236 -8.81 18.89 16.93
N LYS A 237 -8.46 19.44 15.76
CA LYS A 237 -7.08 19.63 15.29
C LYS A 237 -6.25 18.33 15.25
N VAL A 238 -6.90 17.19 15.03
CA VAL A 238 -6.23 15.89 14.94
C VAL A 238 -5.66 15.72 13.53
N PRO A 239 -4.37 15.37 13.36
CA PRO A 239 -3.77 15.15 12.05
C PRO A 239 -4.64 14.28 11.13
N PHE A 240 -4.94 14.78 9.93
CA PHE A 240 -5.88 14.15 9.00
C PHE A 240 -5.26 13.92 7.61
N PHE A 241 -5.35 12.68 7.10
CA PHE A 241 -4.98 12.33 5.74
C PHE A 241 -6.15 11.73 4.96
N GLY A 242 -6.62 12.46 3.94
CA GLY A 242 -7.63 11.97 2.99
C GLY A 242 -6.99 11.50 1.69
N ILE A 243 -7.24 10.25 1.28
CA ILE A 243 -6.72 9.69 0.02
C ILE A 243 -7.89 9.39 -0.92
N CYS A 244 -7.84 9.92 -2.14
CA CYS A 244 -8.85 9.76 -3.18
C CYS A 244 -10.25 10.12 -2.63
N LEU A 245 -11.10 9.13 -2.36
CA LEU A 245 -12.40 9.34 -1.71
C LEU A 245 -12.29 10.15 -0.40
N GLY A 246 -11.22 9.97 0.38
CA GLY A 246 -11.01 10.73 1.61
C GLY A 246 -10.86 12.23 1.39
N MET A 247 -10.17 12.65 0.31
CA MET A 247 -10.12 14.06 -0.10
C MET A 247 -11.51 14.55 -0.51
N GLN A 248 -12.24 13.76 -1.30
CA GLN A 248 -13.59 14.12 -1.74
C GLN A 248 -14.54 14.31 -0.56
N MET A 249 -14.48 13.44 0.46
CA MET A 249 -15.31 13.60 1.67
C MET A 249 -14.93 14.83 2.46
N ALA A 250 -13.66 15.26 2.46
CA ALA A 250 -13.26 16.52 3.08
C ALA A 250 -13.77 17.75 2.33
N VAL A 251 -13.84 17.71 1.00
CA VAL A 251 -14.50 18.76 0.21
C VAL A 251 -16.00 18.83 0.53
N VAL A 252 -16.68 17.67 0.60
CA VAL A 252 -18.10 17.61 0.94
C VAL A 252 -18.36 18.11 2.37
N GLU A 253 -17.49 17.76 3.33
CA GLU A 253 -17.56 18.24 4.72
C GLU A 253 -17.45 19.77 4.78
N ALA A 254 -16.45 20.35 4.09
CA ALA A 254 -16.26 21.80 4.03
C ALA A 254 -17.46 22.51 3.38
N ALA A 255 -17.99 21.94 2.29
CA ALA A 255 -19.15 22.47 1.60
C ALA A 255 -20.37 22.56 2.52
N ARG A 256 -20.70 21.46 3.21
CA ARG A 256 -21.87 21.36 4.08
C ARG A 256 -21.74 22.19 5.34
N ASN A 257 -20.61 22.08 6.05
CA ASN A 257 -20.49 22.60 7.41
C ASN A 257 -19.90 24.01 7.47
N LEU A 258 -19.15 24.44 6.46
CA LEU A 258 -18.46 25.74 6.47
C LEU A 258 -18.96 26.70 5.38
N ALA A 259 -19.25 26.19 4.18
CA ALA A 259 -19.67 27.02 3.05
C ALA A 259 -21.19 27.25 2.97
N GLY A 260 -21.97 26.64 3.88
CA GLY A 260 -23.44 26.74 3.90
C GLY A 260 -24.14 26.05 2.72
N LEU A 261 -23.43 25.16 2.02
CA LEU A 261 -24.00 24.37 0.92
C LEU A 261 -24.66 23.12 1.50
N GLU A 262 -25.82 23.31 2.13
CA GLU A 262 -26.65 22.21 2.61
C GLU A 262 -26.90 21.20 1.47
N ASN A 263 -26.93 19.91 1.78
CA ASN A 263 -27.10 18.82 0.81
C ASN A 263 -25.99 18.67 -0.25
N ALA A 264 -24.85 19.37 -0.15
CA ALA A 264 -23.72 19.16 -1.05
C ALA A 264 -23.24 17.70 -1.07
N GLY A 265 -22.80 17.20 -2.22
CA GLY A 265 -22.44 15.79 -2.33
C GLY A 265 -21.69 15.43 -3.61
N SER A 266 -21.56 14.12 -3.79
CA SER A 266 -21.06 13.49 -5.01
C SER A 266 -22.21 12.98 -5.85
N THR A 267 -22.19 13.24 -7.16
CA THR A 267 -23.14 12.63 -8.10
C THR A 267 -22.96 11.11 -8.21
N GLU A 268 -21.83 10.55 -7.74
CA GLU A 268 -21.66 9.11 -7.52
C GLU A 268 -22.70 8.54 -6.55
N PHE A 269 -23.19 9.34 -5.60
CA PHE A 269 -24.04 8.90 -4.50
C PHE A 269 -25.52 9.22 -4.71
N GLY A 270 -25.87 9.81 -5.85
CA GLY A 270 -27.22 10.23 -6.21
C GLY A 270 -27.33 11.72 -6.48
N GLU A 271 -28.55 12.19 -6.69
CA GLU A 271 -28.85 13.59 -6.94
C GLU A 271 -28.54 14.46 -5.72
N THR A 272 -27.96 15.63 -5.97
CA THR A 272 -27.62 16.66 -4.98
C THR A 272 -27.83 18.03 -5.60
N GLU A 273 -28.28 18.99 -4.80
CA GLU A 273 -28.42 20.40 -5.23
C GLU A 273 -27.05 21.06 -5.47
N HIS A 274 -26.00 20.54 -4.83
CA HIS A 274 -24.64 21.06 -4.91
C HIS A 274 -23.64 19.94 -5.21
N PRO A 275 -23.47 19.57 -6.49
CA PRO A 275 -22.54 18.53 -6.93
C PRO A 275 -21.09 19.05 -6.88
N VAL A 276 -20.54 19.12 -5.66
CA VAL A 276 -19.16 19.51 -5.40
C VAL A 276 -18.17 18.44 -5.85
N ILE A 277 -18.62 17.19 -5.97
CA ILE A 277 -17.91 16.08 -6.61
C ILE A 277 -18.78 15.53 -7.75
N GLY A 278 -18.20 15.26 -8.91
CA GLY A 278 -18.94 14.68 -10.03
C GLY A 278 -18.04 14.26 -11.19
N LEU A 279 -18.62 13.83 -12.31
CA LEU A 279 -17.84 13.57 -13.52
C LEU A 279 -17.49 14.89 -14.22
N MET A 280 -16.30 15.01 -14.80
CA MET A 280 -15.92 16.23 -15.56
C MET A 280 -16.95 16.65 -16.61
N THR A 281 -17.61 15.68 -17.26
CA THR A 281 -18.64 15.94 -18.27
C THR A 281 -19.89 16.65 -17.73
N GLU A 282 -20.09 16.69 -16.41
CA GLU A 282 -21.25 17.30 -15.77
C GLU A 282 -21.16 18.83 -15.69
N TRP A 283 -19.94 19.39 -15.67
CA TRP A 283 -19.72 20.85 -15.61
C TRP A 283 -18.87 21.43 -16.74
N VAL A 284 -18.22 20.60 -17.55
CA VAL A 284 -17.57 21.06 -18.80
C VAL A 284 -18.64 21.12 -19.90
N LYS A 285 -19.40 22.21 -19.88
CA LYS A 285 -20.42 22.53 -20.90
C LYS A 285 -20.08 23.90 -21.46
N ASP A 286 -18.96 24.01 -22.19
CA ASP A 286 -18.58 25.10 -23.13
C ASP A 286 -17.06 25.01 -23.50
N ASN A 287 -16.73 24.25 -24.56
CA ASN A 287 -15.47 24.33 -25.34
C ASN A 287 -14.12 23.82 -24.78
N VAL A 288 -14.05 22.96 -23.75
CA VAL A 288 -12.85 22.12 -23.56
C VAL A 288 -13.07 20.76 -24.23
N LYS A 289 -12.42 20.53 -25.37
CA LYS A 289 -12.36 19.21 -26.03
C LYS A 289 -11.68 18.22 -25.09
N VAL A 290 -12.45 17.39 -24.42
CA VAL A 290 -11.93 16.11 -23.92
C VAL A 290 -11.79 15.22 -25.15
N GLU A 291 -10.55 14.96 -25.59
CA GLU A 291 -10.30 14.00 -26.68
C GLU A 291 -10.88 12.64 -26.28
N ARG A 292 -11.99 12.27 -26.93
CA ARG A 292 -12.58 10.95 -26.82
C ARG A 292 -11.71 9.98 -27.62
N LYS A 293 -11.16 8.96 -26.96
CA LYS A 293 -10.75 7.72 -27.65
C LYS A 293 -11.97 6.81 -27.69
N ASP A 294 -12.31 6.39 -28.90
CA ASP A 294 -13.61 5.82 -29.33
C ASP A 294 -13.96 4.42 -28.79
N ASP A 295 -13.92 4.18 -27.47
CA ASP A 295 -14.46 2.90 -26.94
C ASP A 295 -14.88 2.90 -25.45
N ALA A 296 -15.44 4.00 -24.93
CA ALA A 296 -15.85 4.07 -23.52
C ALA A 296 -17.36 4.31 -23.37
N ASP A 297 -18.10 3.23 -23.16
CA ASP A 297 -19.48 3.26 -22.65
C ASP A 297 -19.48 3.55 -21.13
N LEU A 298 -20.43 4.38 -20.68
CA LEU A 298 -20.66 4.90 -19.31
C LEU A 298 -19.66 5.97 -18.78
N GLY A 299 -19.91 7.24 -19.14
CA GLY A 299 -19.73 8.45 -18.32
C GLY A 299 -18.37 8.68 -17.62
N GLY A 300 -17.59 9.62 -18.17
CA GLY A 300 -16.32 10.13 -17.60
C GLY A 300 -15.12 9.22 -17.84
N THR A 301 -14.02 9.76 -18.36
CA THR A 301 -12.77 9.02 -18.58
C THR A 301 -12.13 8.65 -17.24
N LEU A 302 -12.01 7.35 -16.95
CA LEU A 302 -11.28 6.84 -15.79
C LEU A 302 -9.82 7.34 -15.84
N ARG A 303 -9.40 8.09 -14.80
CA ARG A 303 -7.99 8.42 -14.60
C ARG A 303 -7.30 7.27 -13.92
N LEU A 304 -6.44 6.59 -14.68
CA LEU A 304 -5.70 5.42 -14.24
C LEU A 304 -4.22 5.59 -14.56
N GLY A 305 -3.36 5.46 -13.55
CA GLY A 305 -1.91 5.59 -13.73
C GLY A 305 -1.39 6.97 -13.35
N ALA A 306 -0.22 7.36 -13.87
CA ALA A 306 0.47 8.56 -13.42
C ALA A 306 -0.10 9.84 -14.07
N TYR A 307 -0.40 10.85 -13.26
CA TYR A 307 -0.77 12.20 -13.71
C TYR A 307 0.04 13.24 -12.94
N ASP A 308 0.29 14.37 -13.59
CA ASP A 308 1.08 15.45 -13.01
C ASP A 308 0.21 16.38 -12.15
N CYS A 309 0.80 16.94 -11.11
CA CYS A 309 0.22 17.93 -10.22
C CYS A 309 1.22 19.07 -10.00
N VAL A 310 0.73 20.31 -10.09
CA VAL A 310 1.49 21.54 -9.87
C VAL A 310 1.00 22.15 -8.56
N PHE A 311 1.92 22.35 -7.61
CA PHE A 311 1.61 22.92 -6.32
C PHE A 311 1.69 24.44 -6.31
N ASP A 312 0.86 25.06 -5.48
CA ASP A 312 1.11 26.41 -5.01
C ASP A 312 2.38 26.44 -4.15
N LYS A 313 3.26 27.40 -4.41
CA LYS A 313 4.61 27.49 -3.85
C LYS A 313 4.63 27.62 -2.33
N ASN A 314 3.59 28.21 -1.75
CA ASN A 314 3.51 28.46 -0.31
C ASN A 314 2.69 27.41 0.44
N SER A 315 2.23 26.36 -0.25
CA SER A 315 1.46 25.29 0.37
C SER A 315 2.30 24.41 1.30
N LYS A 316 1.66 23.88 2.34
CA LYS A 316 2.30 22.91 3.24
C LYS A 316 2.70 21.66 2.46
N ILE A 317 1.84 21.19 1.57
CA ILE A 317 2.14 20.02 0.74
C ILE A 317 3.36 20.20 -0.18
N ALA A 318 3.56 21.38 -0.79
CA ALA A 318 4.76 21.67 -1.58
C ALA A 318 6.04 21.56 -0.74
N SER A 319 5.99 22.06 0.49
CA SER A 319 7.13 21.97 1.42
C SER A 319 7.46 20.53 1.82
N ILE A 320 6.45 19.67 1.95
CA ILE A 320 6.62 18.24 2.28
C ILE A 320 7.27 17.48 1.12
N TYR A 321 6.84 17.75 -0.11
CA TYR A 321 7.44 17.13 -1.30
C TYR A 321 8.82 17.72 -1.65
N GLY A 322 9.09 18.98 -1.29
CA GLY A 322 10.34 19.68 -1.60
C GLY A 322 10.49 20.05 -3.08
N GLN A 323 9.42 19.96 -3.87
CA GLN A 323 9.41 20.27 -5.31
C GLN A 323 8.05 20.83 -5.74
N PRO A 324 8.00 21.73 -6.74
CA PRO A 324 6.77 22.42 -7.14
C PRO A 324 5.85 21.56 -8.03
N ASN A 325 6.39 20.52 -8.66
CA ASN A 325 5.64 19.64 -9.56
C ASN A 325 5.90 18.20 -9.16
N ILE A 326 4.85 17.39 -9.17
CA ILE A 326 4.91 15.96 -8.89
C ILE A 326 4.15 15.19 -9.96
N SER A 327 4.33 13.87 -9.96
CA SER A 327 3.53 12.95 -10.76
C SER A 327 3.06 11.85 -9.82
N GLU A 328 1.78 11.52 -9.77
CA GLU A 328 1.22 10.54 -8.84
C GLU A 328 0.19 9.60 -9.47
N ARG A 329 -0.07 8.46 -8.83
CA ARG A 329 -0.95 7.42 -9.40
C ARG A 329 -2.42 7.64 -9.04
N HIS A 330 -3.28 7.68 -10.05
CA HIS A 330 -4.73 7.84 -9.91
C HIS A 330 -5.47 6.54 -10.21
N ARG A 331 -6.65 6.41 -9.58
CA ARG A 331 -7.66 5.39 -9.89
C ARG A 331 -9.07 5.86 -9.50
N HIS A 332 -9.57 6.88 -10.18
CA HIS A 332 -10.93 7.42 -9.95
C HIS A 332 -11.52 8.00 -11.23
N ARG A 333 -12.84 8.22 -11.22
CA ARG A 333 -13.60 8.88 -12.30
C ARG A 333 -14.18 10.22 -11.88
N TYR A 334 -14.54 10.31 -10.60
CA TYR A 334 -15.14 11.49 -10.01
C TYR A 334 -14.05 12.47 -9.59
N GLU A 335 -14.33 13.75 -9.83
CA GLU A 335 -13.42 14.87 -9.62
C GLU A 335 -14.06 15.92 -8.73
N VAL A 336 -13.23 16.76 -8.14
CA VAL A 336 -13.72 17.96 -7.46
C VAL A 336 -14.18 18.98 -8.51
N ASN A 337 -15.40 19.47 -8.36
CA ASN A 337 -15.95 20.49 -9.23
C ASN A 337 -15.33 21.86 -8.90
N ILE A 338 -14.39 22.28 -9.75
CA ILE A 338 -13.61 23.51 -9.55
C ILE A 338 -14.45 24.78 -9.50
N ASN A 339 -15.70 24.76 -9.98
CA ASN A 339 -16.60 25.91 -9.89
C ASN A 339 -16.95 26.29 -8.45
N TYR A 340 -16.76 25.38 -7.49
CA TYR A 340 -16.95 25.65 -6.06
C TYR A 340 -15.67 26.15 -5.36
N LYS A 341 -14.53 26.23 -6.05
CA LYS A 341 -13.22 26.58 -5.49
C LYS A 341 -13.28 27.88 -4.67
N ASP A 342 -13.73 28.98 -5.27
CA ASP A 342 -13.74 30.29 -4.62
C ASP A 342 -14.65 30.35 -3.39
N GLN A 343 -15.74 29.57 -3.38
CA GLN A 343 -16.63 29.50 -2.22
C GLN A 343 -16.01 28.69 -1.09
N LEU A 344 -15.36 27.57 -1.42
CA LEU A 344 -14.69 26.71 -0.45
C LEU A 344 -13.42 27.37 0.11
N GLU A 345 -12.67 28.13 -0.68
CA GLU A 345 -11.48 28.84 -0.19
C GLU A 345 -11.79 29.91 0.85
N LYS A 346 -12.99 30.50 0.81
CA LYS A 346 -13.45 31.44 1.86
C LYS A 346 -13.66 30.77 3.21
N THR A 347 -13.74 29.44 3.26
CA THR A 347 -13.87 28.66 4.51
C THR A 347 -12.52 28.34 5.15
N GLY A 348 -11.41 28.69 4.49
CA GLY A 348 -10.04 28.36 4.91
C GLY A 348 -9.49 27.07 4.27
N LEU A 349 -10.30 26.32 3.52
CA LEU A 349 -9.82 25.19 2.72
C LEU A 349 -8.97 25.71 1.55
N HIS A 350 -7.74 25.25 1.39
CA HIS A 350 -6.86 25.68 0.32
C HIS A 350 -6.67 24.57 -0.72
N PHE A 351 -6.93 24.87 -2.00
CA PHE A 351 -6.61 23.97 -3.11
C PHE A 351 -5.13 24.11 -3.50
N ALA A 352 -4.28 23.45 -2.73
CA ALA A 352 -2.83 23.59 -2.79
C ALA A 352 -2.16 23.01 -4.05
N GLY A 353 -2.88 22.22 -4.84
CA GLY A 353 -2.32 21.53 -5.99
C GLY A 353 -3.37 21.22 -7.02
N LEU A 354 -3.07 21.56 -8.28
CA LEU A 354 -3.97 21.39 -9.41
C LEU A 354 -3.26 20.59 -10.52
N SER A 355 -4.02 20.08 -11.48
CA SER A 355 -3.48 19.61 -12.75
C SER A 355 -2.74 20.74 -13.48
N PRO A 356 -1.83 20.45 -14.42
CA PRO A 356 -1.05 21.47 -15.12
C PRO A 356 -1.88 22.49 -15.92
N ASP A 357 -3.08 22.10 -16.34
CA ASP A 357 -4.06 22.98 -17.02
C ASP A 357 -4.90 23.82 -16.03
N GLY A 358 -4.74 23.59 -14.72
CA GLY A 358 -5.45 24.32 -13.65
C GLY A 358 -6.91 23.92 -13.48
N VAL A 359 -7.37 22.83 -14.11
CA VAL A 359 -8.80 22.45 -14.14
C VAL A 359 -9.18 21.47 -13.03
N LEU A 360 -8.27 20.57 -12.65
CA LEU A 360 -8.55 19.49 -11.71
C LEU A 360 -7.84 19.75 -10.38
N PRO A 361 -8.59 19.90 -9.28
CA PRO A 361 -7.99 19.94 -7.97
C PRO A 361 -7.44 18.56 -7.57
N GLU A 362 -6.13 18.50 -7.37
CA GLU A 362 -5.43 17.26 -7.02
C GLU A 362 -5.19 17.14 -5.52
N THR A 363 -5.08 18.28 -4.83
CA THR A 363 -4.81 18.30 -3.39
C THR A 363 -5.50 19.46 -2.69
N ILE A 364 -5.92 19.22 -1.45
CA ILE A 364 -6.47 20.21 -0.52
C ILE A 364 -5.73 20.19 0.80
N GLU A 365 -5.70 21.33 1.49
CA GLU A 365 -5.17 21.43 2.85
C GLU A 365 -5.88 22.53 3.65
N TYR A 366 -5.77 22.49 4.97
CA TYR A 366 -6.09 23.64 5.83
C TYR A 366 -4.78 24.23 6.37
N PRO A 367 -4.36 25.44 5.94
CA PRO A 367 -3.11 26.05 6.40
C PRO A 367 -3.02 26.20 7.92
N ASP A 368 -4.13 26.58 8.57
CA ASP A 368 -4.23 26.81 10.02
C ASP A 368 -4.38 25.54 10.87
N HIS A 369 -4.50 24.37 10.23
CA HIS A 369 -4.57 23.08 10.92
C HIS A 369 -3.17 22.46 11.08
N PRO A 370 -2.83 21.82 12.21
CA PRO A 370 -1.49 21.25 12.43
C PRO A 370 -1.01 20.37 11.27
N TRP A 371 -1.84 19.42 10.85
CA TRP A 371 -1.64 18.65 9.63
C TRP A 371 -2.99 18.18 9.06
N PHE A 372 -3.47 18.78 7.97
CA PHE A 372 -4.68 18.33 7.30
C PHE A 372 -4.43 18.39 5.81
N ILE A 373 -4.35 17.22 5.17
CA ILE A 373 -4.07 17.11 3.75
C ILE A 373 -5.01 16.08 3.14
N GLY A 374 -5.66 16.46 2.04
CA GLY A 374 -6.38 15.57 1.16
C GLY A 374 -5.67 15.51 -0.19
N VAL A 375 -5.54 14.32 -0.76
CA VAL A 375 -5.00 14.11 -2.11
C VAL A 375 -5.94 13.23 -2.92
N GLN A 376 -6.05 13.51 -4.21
CA GLN A 376 -6.93 12.77 -5.12
C GLN A 376 -6.26 11.48 -5.65
N TYR A 377 -4.92 11.47 -5.67
CA TYR A 377 -4.10 10.31 -6.02
C TYR A 377 -3.88 9.33 -4.86
N HIS A 378 -3.16 8.24 -5.15
CA HIS A 378 -2.81 7.15 -4.23
C HIS A 378 -1.30 7.12 -3.94
N PRO A 379 -0.81 7.95 -2.99
CA PRO A 379 0.62 8.04 -2.68
C PRO A 379 1.19 6.74 -2.07
N GLU A 380 0.33 5.91 -1.48
CA GLU A 380 0.71 4.61 -0.92
C GLU A 380 1.32 3.67 -1.97
N LEU A 381 0.94 3.84 -3.24
CA LEU A 381 1.44 3.01 -4.35
C LEU A 381 2.88 3.35 -4.78
N LYS A 382 3.43 4.46 -4.30
CA LYS A 382 4.82 4.88 -4.54
C LYS A 382 5.70 4.80 -3.30
N SER A 383 5.15 4.47 -2.14
CA SER A 383 5.92 4.33 -0.91
C SER A 383 6.77 3.07 -0.96
N GLN A 384 8.07 3.21 -0.74
CA GLN A 384 9.02 2.10 -0.68
C GLN A 384 9.79 2.17 0.63
N ILE A 385 10.20 1.03 1.18
CA ILE A 385 10.93 0.99 2.45
C ILE A 385 12.20 1.87 2.45
N PHE A 386 12.87 1.95 1.30
CA PHE A 386 14.10 2.70 1.10
C PHE A 386 13.91 4.09 0.51
N LYS A 387 12.69 4.40 0.08
CA LYS A 387 12.26 5.70 -0.42
C LYS A 387 10.83 5.93 0.05
N PRO A 388 10.65 6.13 1.37
CA PRO A 388 9.33 6.28 1.96
C PRO A 388 8.65 7.50 1.36
N HIS A 389 7.34 7.41 1.13
CA HIS A 389 6.62 8.50 0.52
C HIS A 389 6.53 9.70 1.48
N PRO A 390 6.88 10.94 1.05
CA PRO A 390 7.04 12.08 1.95
C PRO A 390 5.77 12.45 2.72
N LEU A 391 4.59 12.31 2.11
CA LEU A 391 3.32 12.54 2.83
C LEU A 391 3.12 11.60 4.02
N PHE A 392 3.49 10.32 3.91
CA PHE A 392 3.36 9.38 5.03
C PHE A 392 4.39 9.64 6.12
N VAL A 393 5.62 10.03 5.73
CA VAL A 393 6.64 10.46 6.70
C VAL A 393 6.17 11.68 7.48
N SER A 394 5.65 12.69 6.78
CA SER A 394 5.15 13.93 7.39
C SER A 394 3.89 13.70 8.24
N PHE A 395 2.96 12.87 7.77
CA PHE A 395 1.75 12.52 8.49
C PHE A 395 2.05 11.82 9.82
N ILE A 396 2.96 10.84 9.80
CA ILE A 396 3.37 10.13 11.02
C ILE A 396 4.16 11.03 11.95
N ALA A 397 4.98 11.95 11.43
CA ALA A 397 5.65 12.96 12.25
C ALA A 397 4.62 13.84 13.01
N ALA A 398 3.57 14.30 12.32
CA ALA A 398 2.48 15.04 12.95
C ALA A 398 1.70 14.21 13.97
N ALA A 399 1.48 12.92 13.71
CA ALA A 399 0.87 12.00 14.66
C ALA A 399 1.72 11.83 15.93
N ALA A 400 3.05 11.76 15.79
CA ALA A 400 3.99 11.65 16.90
C ALA A 400 4.11 12.95 17.72
N GLU A 401 3.86 14.11 17.10
CA GLU A 401 3.72 15.37 17.83
C GLU A 401 2.41 15.40 18.62
N GLN A 402 1.30 15.01 17.99
CA GLN A 402 0.00 14.93 18.64
C GLN A 402 0.00 13.98 19.84
N SER A 403 0.69 12.84 19.74
CA SER A 403 0.78 11.85 20.82
C SER A 403 1.52 12.34 22.07
N ARG A 404 2.21 13.48 22.00
CA ARG A 404 2.88 14.11 23.15
C ARG A 404 2.02 15.18 23.83
N LEU A 405 0.94 15.60 23.18
CA LEU A 405 0.00 16.62 23.68
C LEU A 405 -1.16 16.02 24.48
N VAL A 406 -1.43 14.72 24.29
CA VAL A 406 -2.42 13.91 25.01
C VAL A 406 -1.71 13.12 26.09
#